data_AF-A0AAX1VP33-F1
#
_entry.id   AF-A0AAX1VP33-F1
#
_cell.length_a   1.000
_cell.length_b   1.000
_cell.length_c   1.000
_cell.angle_alpha   90.00
_cell.angle_beta   90.00
_cell.angle_gamma   90.00
#
_symmetry.space_group_name_H-M   'P 1'
#
loop_
_entity.id
_entity.type
_entity.pdbx_description
1 polymer ?
#
loop_
_entity_poly.entity_id
_entity_poly.type
_entity_poly.pdbx_seq_one_letter_code
_entity_poly.pdbx_strand_id
1 'polypeptide(L)'
;SSISPSACNNGMVCSTWSSPQAATTFANRVLGEQQQRTCEDCTKTTSTAGVGLTPLIQESYDSKLKALQGLISGSKALTSENLTAASSDSLPVTRGVVEALRTEHDQDILAKRLASEVALSEVLGKALLLQRTMFTGSKEPNIAANDVALQAVSQQNSSLQQEIDNLKTELDMRRNLASNSPTAILQRAQSRKDSSKGIFQGDPTPDRLEQLQNPAKGN
;
A
#
# COMPACT_ATOMS: atom_id res chain seq x y z
N SER A 1 24.62 -14.08 -9.51
CA SER A 1 24.31 -13.80 -10.94
C SER A 1 22.85 -13.46 -11.07
N SER A 2 22.48 -12.55 -11.97
CA SER A 2 21.08 -12.22 -12.25
C SER A 2 20.35 -13.37 -12.94
N ILE A 3 19.09 -13.58 -12.61
CA ILE A 3 18.19 -14.55 -13.22
C ILE A 3 17.51 -13.86 -14.42
N SER A 4 17.61 -14.43 -15.62
CA SER A 4 16.92 -13.87 -16.79
C SER A 4 15.40 -14.06 -16.67
N PRO A 5 14.58 -13.19 -17.29
CA PRO A 5 13.12 -13.35 -17.27
C PRO A 5 12.65 -14.71 -17.81
N SER A 6 13.31 -15.23 -18.85
CA SER A 6 13.02 -16.55 -19.42
C SER A 6 13.36 -17.70 -18.47
N ALA A 7 14.47 -17.59 -17.71
CA ALA A 7 14.86 -18.58 -16.72
C ALA A 7 13.98 -18.54 -15.47
N CYS A 8 13.39 -17.38 -15.16
CA CYS A 8 12.48 -17.21 -14.03
C CYS A 8 11.16 -17.98 -14.22
N ASN A 9 10.72 -18.22 -15.46
CA ASN A 9 9.52 -18.99 -15.81
C ASN A 9 8.28 -18.62 -14.95
N ASN A 10 8.02 -17.31 -14.83
CA ASN A 10 6.94 -16.74 -14.01
C ASN A 10 6.99 -17.09 -12.50
N GLY A 11 8.17 -17.45 -11.98
CA GLY A 11 8.37 -17.67 -10.55
C GLY A 11 8.27 -16.37 -9.75
N MET A 12 7.42 -16.37 -8.72
CA MET A 12 7.17 -15.21 -7.85
C MET A 12 8.44 -14.68 -7.14
N VAL A 13 9.37 -15.58 -6.80
CA VAL A 13 10.62 -15.21 -6.12
C VAL A 13 11.54 -14.41 -7.04
N CYS A 14 11.74 -14.89 -8.27
CA CYS A 14 12.63 -14.27 -9.24
C CYS A 14 12.00 -13.07 -9.95
N SER A 15 10.66 -12.95 -9.97
CA SER A 15 9.99 -11.72 -10.39
C SER A 15 10.16 -10.59 -9.37
N THR A 16 10.25 -10.93 -8.08
CA THR A 16 10.47 -9.96 -7.00
C THR A 16 11.93 -9.59 -6.84
N TRP A 17 12.83 -10.57 -6.87
CA TRP A 17 14.28 -10.37 -6.79
C TRP A 17 14.98 -10.97 -7.99
N SER A 18 15.61 -10.10 -8.79
CA SER A 18 16.34 -10.50 -9.99
C SER A 18 17.61 -11.31 -9.71
N SER A 19 18.03 -11.45 -8.45
CA SER A 19 19.13 -12.32 -8.04
C SER A 19 19.01 -12.74 -6.58
N PRO A 20 19.66 -13.85 -6.16
CA PRO A 20 19.78 -14.19 -4.74
C PRO A 20 20.37 -13.05 -3.90
N GLN A 21 21.35 -12.32 -4.46
CA GLN A 21 21.98 -11.17 -3.79
C GLN A 21 20.97 -10.04 -3.52
N ALA A 22 19.99 -9.82 -4.41
CA ALA A 22 18.94 -8.84 -4.19
C ALA A 22 18.01 -9.26 -3.04
N ALA A 23 17.69 -10.55 -2.92
CA ALA A 23 16.93 -11.08 -1.79
C ALA A 23 17.70 -10.94 -0.48
N THR A 24 19.00 -11.29 -0.45
CA THR A 24 19.87 -11.11 0.72
C THR A 24 20.01 -9.64 1.11
N THR A 25 20.14 -8.72 0.14
CA THR A 25 20.22 -7.28 0.42
C THR A 25 18.94 -6.79 1.10
N PHE A 26 17.78 -7.21 0.60
CA PHE A 26 16.51 -6.89 1.24
C PHE A 26 16.43 -7.49 2.66
N ALA A 27 16.77 -8.77 2.83
CA ALA A 27 16.75 -9.45 4.12
C ALA A 27 17.66 -8.77 5.16
N ASN A 28 18.90 -8.46 4.79
CA ASN A 28 19.87 -7.82 5.69
C ASN A 28 19.43 -6.39 6.06
N ARG A 29 18.78 -5.67 5.14
CA ARG A 29 18.21 -4.35 5.47
C ARG A 29 17.08 -4.48 6.48
N VAL A 30 16.19 -5.45 6.34
CA VAL A 30 15.05 -5.62 7.27
C VAL A 30 15.51 -6.17 8.61
N LEU A 31 16.15 -7.33 8.61
CA LEU A 31 16.43 -8.16 9.78
C LEU A 31 17.82 -7.92 10.40
N GLY A 32 18.69 -7.22 9.68
CA GLY A 32 20.11 -7.17 9.99
C GLY A 32 20.84 -8.41 9.51
N GLU A 33 22.11 -8.50 9.91
CA GLU A 33 22.98 -9.63 9.59
C GLU A 33 23.64 -10.12 10.87
N GLN A 34 23.68 -11.44 11.07
CA GLN A 34 24.52 -12.07 12.09
C GLN A 34 25.44 -13.08 11.43
N GLN A 35 26.74 -12.89 11.60
CA GLN A 35 27.77 -13.83 11.17
C GLN A 35 28.25 -14.62 12.39
N GLN A 36 28.00 -15.94 12.36
CA GLN A 36 28.48 -16.87 13.37
C GLN A 36 29.70 -17.62 12.81
N ARG A 37 30.80 -17.62 13.56
CA ARG A 37 32.04 -18.32 13.23
C ARG A 37 32.31 -19.41 14.26
N THR A 38 32.70 -20.59 13.79
CA THR A 38 32.96 -21.78 14.62
C THR A 38 34.42 -21.94 15.04
N CYS A 39 35.30 -20.97 14.77
CA CYS A 39 36.71 -21.01 15.17
C CYS A 39 36.92 -20.79 16.69
N GLU A 40 37.98 -21.37 17.25
CA GLU A 40 38.30 -21.27 18.69
C GLU A 40 38.83 -19.88 19.08
N ASP A 41 39.75 -19.29 18.29
CA ASP A 41 40.44 -18.02 18.61
C ASP A 41 39.98 -16.83 17.75
N CYS A 42 38.69 -16.75 17.44
CA CYS A 42 38.14 -15.67 16.61
C CYS A 42 36.94 -15.00 17.27
N THR A 43 36.61 -13.78 16.84
CA THR A 43 35.33 -13.16 17.18
C THR A 43 34.20 -14.04 16.63
N LYS A 44 33.53 -14.75 17.54
CA LYS A 44 32.54 -15.79 17.20
C LYS A 44 31.27 -15.22 16.60
N THR A 45 30.91 -13.98 16.93
CA THR A 45 29.69 -13.33 16.45
C THR A 45 29.98 -11.90 16.00
N THR A 46 29.59 -11.57 14.77
CA THR A 46 29.53 -10.18 14.27
C THR A 46 28.10 -9.88 13.87
N SER A 47 27.57 -8.72 14.28
CA SER A 47 26.18 -8.37 14.01
C SER A 47 26.07 -6.98 13.39
N THR A 48 25.23 -6.85 12.38
CA THR A 48 24.80 -5.58 11.77
C THR A 48 23.31 -5.42 12.03
N ALA A 49 22.88 -4.26 12.51
CA ALA A 49 21.47 -4.00 12.79
C ALA A 49 20.67 -3.81 11.49
N GLY A 50 19.45 -4.35 11.47
CA GLY A 50 18.44 -4.04 10.46
C GLY A 50 17.74 -2.72 10.73
N VAL A 51 17.08 -2.17 9.72
CA VAL A 51 16.26 -0.96 9.80
C VAL A 51 14.76 -1.28 9.89
N GLY A 52 14.36 -2.55 9.76
CA GLY A 52 12.97 -2.99 9.70
C GLY A 52 12.28 -2.66 8.37
N LEU A 53 10.97 -2.93 8.30
CA LEU A 53 10.16 -2.72 7.10
C LEU A 53 9.73 -1.26 6.91
N THR A 54 9.53 -0.50 7.97
CA THR A 54 8.98 0.87 7.91
C THR A 54 9.81 1.82 7.03
N PRO A 55 11.15 1.89 7.13
CA PRO A 55 11.95 2.74 6.25
C PRO A 55 11.83 2.34 4.78
N LEU A 56 11.70 1.03 4.49
CA LEU A 56 11.50 0.54 3.13
C LEU A 56 10.14 0.94 2.55
N ILE A 57 9.12 1.08 3.39
CA ILE A 57 7.81 1.61 2.98
C ILE A 57 7.94 3.06 2.58
N GLN A 58 8.69 3.87 3.33
CA GLN A 58 8.90 5.28 3.00
C GLN A 58 9.66 5.43 1.66
N GLU A 59 10.71 4.64 1.45
CA GLU A 59 11.45 4.63 0.18
C GLU A 59 10.57 4.19 -1.00
N SER A 60 9.75 3.15 -0.81
CA SER A 60 8.78 2.72 -1.82
C SER A 60 7.76 3.83 -2.08
N TYR A 61 7.22 4.47 -1.03
CA TYR A 61 6.29 5.58 -1.16
C TYR A 61 6.83 6.72 -2.02
N ASP A 62 8.05 7.18 -1.73
CA ASP A 62 8.66 8.29 -2.49
C ASP A 62 8.84 7.91 -3.96
N SER A 63 9.26 6.67 -4.23
CA SER A 63 9.40 6.13 -5.59
C SER A 63 8.05 6.03 -6.32
N LYS A 64 7.03 5.45 -5.67
CA LYS A 64 5.68 5.27 -6.24
C LYS A 64 4.97 6.59 -6.47
N LEU A 65 5.11 7.54 -5.54
CA LEU A 65 4.55 8.88 -5.69
C LEU A 65 5.17 9.60 -6.88
N LYS A 66 6.50 9.56 -7.01
CA LYS A 66 7.19 10.15 -8.16
C LYS A 66 6.76 9.51 -9.49
N ALA A 67 6.59 8.19 -9.52
CA ALA A 67 6.08 7.48 -10.69
C ALA A 67 4.64 7.94 -11.04
N LEU A 68 3.74 7.97 -10.06
CA LEU A 68 2.36 8.44 -10.22
C LEU A 68 2.28 9.90 -10.70
N GLN A 69 3.04 10.80 -10.10
CA GLN A 69 3.10 12.21 -10.51
C GLN A 69 3.57 12.36 -11.95
N GLY A 70 4.56 11.57 -12.37
CA GLY A 70 5.02 11.53 -13.75
C GLY A 70 3.91 11.13 -14.73
N LEU A 71 3.11 10.13 -14.35
CA LEU A 71 1.97 9.67 -15.13
C LEU A 71 0.83 10.70 -15.16
N ILE A 72 0.45 11.27 -14.02
CA ILE A 72 -0.65 12.24 -13.90
C ILE A 72 -0.33 13.51 -14.68
N SER A 73 0.87 14.08 -14.49
CA SER A 73 1.32 15.30 -15.21
C SER A 73 1.46 15.12 -16.73
N GLY A 74 1.51 13.87 -17.22
CA GLY A 74 1.77 13.57 -18.63
C GLY A 74 3.25 13.63 -19.02
N SER A 75 4.17 13.88 -18.08
CA SER A 75 5.62 13.80 -18.35
C SER A 75 6.09 12.38 -18.68
N LYS A 76 5.34 11.36 -18.24
CA LYS A 76 5.51 9.96 -18.66
C LYS A 76 4.26 9.45 -19.39
N ALA A 77 4.47 8.75 -20.50
CA ALA A 77 3.40 8.08 -21.24
C ALA A 77 2.81 6.90 -20.46
N LEU A 78 1.52 6.61 -20.68
CA LEU A 78 0.77 5.51 -20.06
C LEU A 78 1.09 4.15 -20.71
N THR A 79 2.38 3.82 -20.76
CA THR A 79 2.93 2.53 -21.20
C THR A 79 2.83 1.51 -20.06
N SER A 80 2.83 0.21 -20.42
CA SER A 80 2.80 -0.87 -19.43
C SER A 80 3.92 -0.73 -18.40
N GLU A 81 5.14 -0.45 -18.85
CA GLU A 81 6.32 -0.27 -18.00
C GLU A 81 6.15 0.86 -16.97
N ASN A 82 5.68 2.03 -17.39
CA ASN A 82 5.48 3.16 -16.49
C ASN A 82 4.35 2.91 -15.49
N LEU A 83 3.28 2.23 -15.92
CA LEU A 83 2.18 1.82 -15.05
C LEU A 83 2.65 0.80 -14.01
N THR A 84 3.43 -0.20 -14.41
CA THR A 84 4.04 -1.18 -13.50
C THR A 84 4.96 -0.49 -12.48
N ALA A 85 5.73 0.51 -12.89
CA ALA A 85 6.59 1.26 -11.96
C ALA A 85 5.80 1.95 -10.84
N ALA A 86 4.58 2.42 -11.13
CA ALA A 86 3.66 3.02 -10.17
C ALA A 86 2.78 2.00 -9.41
N SER A 87 2.85 0.70 -9.75
CA SER A 87 2.00 -0.37 -9.23
C SER A 87 2.69 -1.23 -8.17
N SER A 88 1.93 -2.08 -7.49
CA SER A 88 2.41 -3.28 -6.82
C SER A 88 1.70 -4.52 -7.37
N ASP A 89 2.21 -5.71 -7.09
CA ASP A 89 1.63 -6.97 -7.58
C ASP A 89 0.16 -7.15 -7.16
N SER A 90 -0.21 -6.69 -5.97
CA SER A 90 -1.59 -6.77 -5.47
C SER A 90 -2.42 -5.50 -5.67
N LEU A 91 -1.81 -4.38 -6.05
CA LEU A 91 -2.51 -3.11 -6.36
C LEU A 91 -2.00 -2.54 -7.69
N PRO A 92 -2.55 -3.02 -8.82
CA PRO A 92 -2.19 -2.51 -10.14
C PRO A 92 -2.77 -1.10 -10.36
N VAL A 93 -1.90 -0.16 -10.72
CA VAL A 93 -2.27 1.16 -11.22
C VAL A 93 -2.49 1.04 -12.74
N THR A 94 -3.75 1.12 -13.15
CA THR A 94 -4.12 1.01 -14.56
C THR A 94 -4.22 2.37 -15.23
N ARG A 95 -4.28 2.39 -16.57
CA ARG A 95 -4.53 3.60 -17.35
C ARG A 95 -5.77 4.36 -16.86
N GLY A 96 -6.88 3.65 -16.64
CA GLY A 96 -8.14 4.24 -16.19
C GLY A 96 -8.03 4.91 -14.81
N VAL A 97 -7.23 4.35 -13.90
CA VAL A 97 -6.94 4.98 -12.60
C VAL A 97 -6.20 6.30 -12.77
N VAL A 98 -5.17 6.34 -13.63
CA VAL A 98 -4.42 7.58 -13.88
C VAL A 98 -5.29 8.63 -14.57
N GLU A 99 -6.08 8.23 -15.56
CA GLU A 99 -6.99 9.13 -16.28
C GLU A 99 -8.06 9.70 -15.35
N ALA A 100 -8.63 8.89 -14.45
CA ALA A 100 -9.55 9.38 -13.42
C ALA A 100 -8.86 10.40 -12.50
N LEU A 101 -7.66 10.09 -11.99
CA LEU A 101 -6.90 11.00 -11.12
C LEU A 101 -6.60 12.35 -11.77
N ARG A 102 -6.34 12.39 -13.09
CA ARG A 102 -6.12 13.65 -13.82
C ARG A 102 -7.34 14.57 -13.85
N THR A 103 -8.54 14.02 -13.72
CA THR A 103 -9.79 14.78 -13.73
C THR A 103 -10.24 15.24 -12.35
N GLU A 104 -9.60 14.74 -11.29
CA GLU A 104 -9.94 15.07 -9.91
C GLU A 104 -9.36 16.42 -9.48
N HIS A 105 -10.14 17.19 -8.71
CA HIS A 105 -9.69 18.48 -8.16
C HIS A 105 -8.56 18.29 -7.14
N ASP A 106 -8.69 17.27 -6.28
CA ASP A 106 -7.74 16.96 -5.22
C ASP A 106 -6.69 15.91 -5.64
N GLN A 107 -6.26 15.94 -6.91
CA GLN A 107 -5.40 14.91 -7.51
C GLN A 107 -4.11 14.64 -6.71
N ASP A 108 -3.51 15.66 -6.09
CA ASP A 108 -2.27 15.51 -5.31
C ASP A 108 -2.48 14.69 -4.03
N ILE A 109 -3.58 14.95 -3.32
CA ILE A 109 -3.92 14.23 -2.09
C ILE A 109 -4.26 12.77 -2.43
N LEU A 110 -5.05 12.56 -3.49
CA LEU A 110 -5.42 11.22 -3.96
C LEU A 110 -4.20 10.44 -4.45
N ALA A 111 -3.29 11.08 -5.18
CA ALA A 111 -2.05 10.45 -5.65
C ALA A 111 -1.13 10.06 -4.48
N LYS A 112 -0.95 10.93 -3.47
CA LYS A 112 -0.20 10.61 -2.24
C LYS A 112 -0.82 9.43 -1.51
N ARG A 113 -2.14 9.38 -1.39
CA ARG A 113 -2.81 8.27 -0.74
C ARG A 113 -2.64 6.95 -1.50
N LEU A 114 -2.86 6.97 -2.82
CA LEU A 114 -2.64 5.80 -3.66
C LEU A 114 -1.19 5.31 -3.58
N ALA A 115 -0.21 6.22 -3.65
CA ALA A 115 1.20 5.88 -3.50
C ALA A 115 1.47 5.18 -2.16
N SER A 116 0.87 5.66 -1.07
CA SER A 116 1.02 5.05 0.26
C SER A 116 0.41 3.66 0.36
N GLU A 117 -0.75 3.43 -0.26
CA GLU A 117 -1.39 2.12 -0.28
C GLU A 117 -0.59 1.12 -1.13
N VAL A 118 -0.12 1.56 -2.31
CA VAL A 118 0.73 0.75 -3.20
C VAL A 118 2.06 0.40 -2.53
N ALA A 119 2.71 1.37 -1.87
CA ALA A 119 4.00 1.17 -1.22
C ALA A 119 3.93 0.17 -0.06
N LEU A 120 2.93 0.32 0.81
CA LEU A 120 2.71 -0.63 1.90
C LEU A 120 2.44 -2.03 1.34
N SER A 121 1.59 -2.12 0.32
CA SER A 121 1.28 -3.37 -0.36
C SER A 121 2.52 -4.03 -0.99
N GLU A 122 3.41 -3.27 -1.62
CA GLU A 122 4.65 -3.78 -2.22
C GLU A 122 5.58 -4.36 -1.13
N VAL A 123 5.83 -3.62 -0.06
CA VAL A 123 6.75 -4.05 1.00
C VAL A 123 6.19 -5.25 1.76
N LEU A 124 4.88 -5.27 2.04
CA LEU A 124 4.21 -6.41 2.65
C LEU A 124 4.35 -7.68 1.79
N GLY A 125 4.18 -7.55 0.47
CA GLY A 125 4.39 -8.66 -0.47
C GLY A 125 5.82 -9.20 -0.42
N LYS A 126 6.83 -8.32 -0.44
CA LYS A 126 8.25 -8.69 -0.31
C LYS A 126 8.56 -9.35 1.04
N ALA A 127 7.97 -8.86 2.13
CA ALA A 127 8.17 -9.41 3.47
C ALA A 127 7.59 -10.83 3.60
N LEU A 128 6.34 -11.04 3.12
CA LEU A 128 5.71 -12.36 3.09
C LEU A 128 6.51 -13.36 2.25
N LEU A 129 7.04 -12.90 1.12
CA LEU A 129 7.88 -13.71 0.26
C LEU A 129 9.22 -14.05 0.95
N LEU A 130 9.84 -13.09 1.62
CA LEU A 130 11.09 -13.29 2.37
C LEU A 130 10.89 -14.34 3.47
N GLN A 131 9.79 -14.24 4.22
CA GLN A 131 9.44 -15.20 5.25
C GLN A 131 9.35 -16.63 4.70
N ARG A 132 8.67 -16.81 3.55
CA ARG A 132 8.59 -18.12 2.87
C ARG A 132 9.97 -18.60 2.43
N THR A 133 10.80 -17.72 1.87
CA THR A 133 12.16 -18.04 1.46
C THR A 133 13.01 -18.49 2.65
N MET A 134 12.94 -17.80 3.78
CA MET A 134 13.67 -18.16 5.01
C MET A 134 13.18 -19.48 5.60
N PHE A 135 11.87 -19.73 5.60
CA PHE A 135 11.31 -21.00 6.05
C PHE A 135 11.71 -22.18 5.16
N THR A 136 11.82 -21.97 3.85
CA THR A 136 12.40 -22.99 2.96
C THR A 136 13.90 -23.15 3.22
N GLY A 137 14.64 -22.06 3.43
CA GLY A 137 16.06 -22.10 3.74
C GLY A 137 16.39 -22.82 5.05
N SER A 138 15.53 -22.76 6.06
CA SER A 138 15.71 -23.51 7.32
C SER A 138 15.62 -25.02 7.15
N LYS A 139 15.08 -25.51 6.02
CA LYS A 139 14.99 -26.93 5.69
C LYS A 139 16.17 -27.43 4.88
N GLU A 140 17.11 -26.56 4.55
CA GLU A 140 18.35 -26.96 3.88
C GLU A 140 19.18 -27.84 4.84
N PRO A 141 19.71 -29.01 4.41
CA PRO A 141 20.35 -29.98 5.31
C PRO A 141 21.47 -29.42 6.21
N ASN A 142 22.29 -28.48 5.72
CA ASN A 142 23.38 -27.90 6.50
C ASN A 142 22.87 -26.94 7.57
N ILE A 143 21.72 -26.30 7.34
CA ILE A 143 21.04 -25.48 8.35
C ILE A 143 20.27 -26.38 9.33
N ALA A 144 19.49 -27.33 8.82
CA ALA A 144 18.63 -28.21 9.61
C ALA A 144 19.41 -29.15 10.54
N ALA A 145 20.66 -29.48 10.22
CA ALA A 145 21.54 -30.26 11.09
C ALA A 145 22.27 -29.42 12.15
N ASN A 146 22.07 -28.10 12.19
CA ASN A 146 22.77 -27.18 13.09
C ASN A 146 21.78 -26.39 13.97
N ASP A 147 21.71 -26.75 15.25
CA ASP A 147 20.77 -26.14 16.21
C ASP A 147 20.97 -24.62 16.36
N VAL A 148 22.21 -24.14 16.31
CA VAL A 148 22.50 -22.69 16.40
C VAL A 148 21.96 -21.96 15.19
N ALA A 149 22.12 -22.53 14.00
CA ALA A 149 21.58 -21.95 12.76
C ALA A 149 20.05 -21.98 12.75
N LEU A 150 19.44 -23.09 13.18
CA LEU A 150 17.98 -23.21 13.29
C LEU A 150 17.38 -22.20 14.27
N GLN A 151 17.98 -22.04 15.45
CA GLN A 151 17.53 -21.05 16.44
C GLN A 151 17.64 -19.62 15.91
N ALA A 152 18.76 -19.27 15.25
CA ALA A 152 18.94 -17.95 14.66
C ALA A 152 17.90 -17.66 13.56
N VAL A 153 17.63 -18.61 12.67
CA VAL A 153 16.61 -18.46 11.62
C VAL A 153 15.20 -18.37 12.23
N SER A 154 14.91 -19.16 13.26
CA SER A 154 13.62 -19.12 13.98
C SER A 154 13.38 -17.74 14.60
N GLN A 155 14.37 -17.20 15.33
CA GLN A 155 14.30 -15.89 15.94
C GLN A 155 14.03 -14.80 14.90
N GLN A 156 14.77 -14.81 13.79
CA GLN A 156 14.59 -13.82 12.73
C GLN A 156 13.24 -13.94 12.02
N ASN A 157 12.73 -15.16 11.83
CA ASN A 157 11.38 -15.36 11.30
C ASN A 157 10.30 -14.84 12.27
N SER A 158 10.47 -15.01 13.59
CA SER A 158 9.54 -14.46 14.57
C SER A 158 9.53 -12.94 14.58
N SER A 159 10.71 -12.30 14.50
CA SER A 159 10.82 -10.84 14.37
C SER A 159 10.17 -10.34 13.09
N LEU A 160 10.43 -10.98 11.94
CA LEU A 160 9.80 -10.64 10.67
C LEU A 160 8.28 -10.78 10.72
N GLN A 161 7.77 -11.86 11.33
CA GLN A 161 6.33 -12.08 11.49
C GLN A 161 5.67 -10.96 12.29
N GLN A 162 6.30 -10.53 13.40
CA GLN A 162 5.79 -9.41 14.19
C GLN A 162 5.72 -8.11 13.39
N GLU A 163 6.75 -7.81 12.58
CA GLU A 163 6.71 -6.66 11.69
C GLU A 163 5.60 -6.77 10.63
N ILE A 164 5.41 -7.94 10.03
CA ILE A 164 4.34 -8.21 9.08
C ILE A 164 2.96 -7.99 9.71
N ASP A 165 2.74 -8.48 10.93
CA ASP A 165 1.47 -8.32 11.65
C ASP A 165 1.20 -6.84 11.99
N ASN A 166 2.24 -6.10 12.37
CA ASN A 166 2.14 -4.66 12.59
C ASN A 166 1.73 -3.92 11.31
N LEU A 167 2.35 -4.25 10.17
CA LEU A 167 2.01 -3.64 8.88
C LEU A 167 0.61 -4.00 8.40
N LYS A 168 0.18 -5.25 8.61
CA LYS A 168 -1.19 -5.66 8.31
C LYS A 168 -2.20 -4.85 9.12
N THR A 169 -1.94 -4.69 10.41
CA THR A 169 -2.75 -3.87 11.32
C THR A 169 -2.79 -2.42 10.85
N GLU A 170 -1.64 -1.86 10.45
CA GLU A 170 -1.56 -0.51 9.91
C GLU A 170 -2.37 -0.34 8.62
N LEU A 171 -2.29 -1.30 7.68
CA LEU A 171 -3.06 -1.27 6.44
C LEU A 171 -4.56 -1.32 6.70
N ASP A 172 -5.00 -2.19 7.60
CA ASP A 172 -6.41 -2.31 7.97
C ASP A 172 -6.91 -1.04 8.65
N MET A 173 -6.10 -0.44 9.55
CA MET A 173 -6.41 0.87 10.14
C MET A 173 -6.51 1.97 9.09
N ARG A 174 -5.55 2.06 8.16
CA ARG A 174 -5.55 3.05 7.08
C ARG A 174 -6.82 2.92 6.22
N ARG A 175 -7.23 1.69 5.86
CA ARG A 175 -8.47 1.42 5.10
C ARG A 175 -9.73 1.81 5.87
N ASN A 176 -9.79 1.51 7.17
CA ASN A 176 -10.91 1.87 8.03
C ASN A 176 -11.01 3.39 8.26
N LEU A 177 -9.89 4.10 8.40
CA LEU A 177 -9.89 5.56 8.51
C LEU A 177 -10.23 6.23 7.18
N ALA A 178 -9.71 5.66 6.09
CA ALA A 178 -9.96 6.06 4.71
C ALA A 178 -11.44 6.05 4.31
N SER A 179 -12.16 4.98 4.66
CA SER A 179 -13.60 4.85 4.39
C SER A 179 -14.43 5.87 5.18
N ASN A 180 -13.89 6.39 6.29
CA ASN A 180 -14.49 7.42 7.13
C ASN A 180 -14.07 8.87 6.77
N SER A 181 -13.11 9.03 5.85
CA SER A 181 -12.47 10.30 5.48
C SER A 181 -13.19 10.99 4.28
N PRO A 182 -12.73 12.14 3.72
CA PRO A 182 -13.49 13.17 2.98
C PRO A 182 -14.63 12.76 2.06
N THR A 183 -14.64 11.58 1.42
CA THR A 183 -15.79 11.04 0.70
C THR A 183 -17.04 10.98 1.59
N ALA A 184 -16.92 10.61 2.87
CA ALA A 184 -18.04 10.65 3.83
C ALA A 184 -18.44 12.09 4.21
N ILE A 185 -17.52 13.05 4.15
CA ILE A 185 -17.79 14.48 4.39
C ILE A 185 -18.47 15.10 3.17
N LEU A 186 -18.02 14.77 1.95
CA LEU A 186 -18.60 15.14 0.65
C LEU A 186 -19.97 14.50 0.47
N GLN A 187 -20.15 13.21 0.78
CA GLN A 187 -21.45 12.55 0.78
C GLN A 187 -22.39 13.21 1.78
N ARG A 188 -21.95 13.51 3.02
CA ARG A 188 -22.76 14.28 3.97
C ARG A 188 -23.07 15.69 3.47
N ALA A 189 -22.14 16.37 2.81
CA ALA A 189 -22.38 17.69 2.22
C ALA A 189 -23.36 17.63 1.05
N GLN A 190 -23.28 16.60 0.22
CA GLN A 190 -24.17 16.34 -0.89
C GLN A 190 -25.56 15.97 -0.39
N SER A 191 -25.68 15.07 0.59
CA SER A 191 -26.95 14.77 1.26
C SER A 191 -27.56 16.02 1.90
N ARG A 192 -26.78 16.90 2.55
CA ARG A 192 -27.30 18.18 3.06
C ARG A 192 -27.81 19.09 1.93
N LYS A 193 -27.10 19.18 0.80
CA LYS A 193 -27.55 19.96 -0.36
C LYS A 193 -28.82 19.39 -0.97
N ASP A 194 -28.91 18.08 -1.13
CA ASP A 194 -30.08 17.41 -1.70
C ASP A 194 -31.29 17.44 -0.75
N SER A 195 -31.07 17.32 0.57
CA SER A 195 -32.12 17.57 1.58
C SER A 195 -32.56 19.04 1.62
N SER A 196 -31.68 20.00 1.31
CA SER A 196 -32.04 21.42 1.23
C SER A 196 -32.87 21.77 -0.01
N LYS A 197 -32.80 20.97 -1.08
CA LYS A 197 -33.73 21.07 -2.24
C LYS A 197 -35.14 20.57 -1.92
N GLY A 198 -35.32 19.87 -0.79
CA GLY A 198 -36.59 19.33 -0.32
C GLY A 198 -37.40 20.27 0.58
N ILE A 199 -36.94 21.50 0.85
CA ILE A 199 -37.80 22.50 1.52
C ILE A 199 -38.82 22.97 0.48
N PHE A 200 -39.97 22.31 0.50
CA PHE A 200 -41.17 22.69 -0.24
C PHE A 200 -41.49 24.15 0.10
N GLN A 201 -41.35 25.02 -0.88
CA GLN A 201 -41.81 26.41 -0.81
C GLN A 201 -43.34 26.35 -0.89
N GLY A 202 -43.98 26.08 0.25
CA GLY A 202 -45.41 26.25 0.42
C GLY A 202 -45.77 27.70 0.06
N ASP A 203 -46.90 27.86 -0.62
CA ASP A 203 -47.42 29.13 -1.15
C ASP A 203 -47.20 30.27 -0.13
N PRO A 204 -46.44 31.35 -0.47
CA PRO A 204 -46.04 32.38 0.49
C PRO A 204 -47.20 33.25 0.98
N THR A 205 -48.40 33.07 0.44
CA THR A 205 -49.61 33.78 0.87
C THR A 205 -50.50 32.87 1.72
N PRO A 206 -50.60 33.11 3.04
CA PRO A 206 -51.67 32.54 3.84
C PRO A 206 -53.01 33.04 3.24
N ASP A 207 -54.03 32.18 3.17
CA ASP A 207 -55.42 32.52 2.78
C ASP A 207 -55.79 32.67 1.29
N ARG A 208 -54.97 32.22 0.35
CA ARG A 208 -55.39 32.22 -1.07
C ARG A 208 -56.66 31.38 -1.34
N LEU A 209 -56.81 30.25 -0.64
CA LEU A 209 -58.00 29.39 -0.72
C LEU A 209 -59.23 30.02 -0.05
N GLU A 210 -59.06 30.75 1.04
CA GLU A 210 -60.17 31.44 1.71
C GLU A 210 -60.68 32.64 0.88
N GLN A 211 -59.78 33.36 0.21
CA GLN A 211 -60.14 34.47 -0.69
C GLN A 211 -60.91 34.01 -1.93
N LEU A 212 -60.65 32.80 -2.43
CA LEU A 212 -61.39 32.22 -3.57
C LEU A 212 -62.77 31.67 -3.15
N GLN A 213 -62.97 31.39 -1.87
CA GLN A 213 -64.23 30.85 -1.34
C GLN A 213 -65.22 31.93 -0.87
N ASN A 214 -64.77 33.19 -0.72
CA ASN A 214 -65.64 34.33 -0.42
C ASN A 214 -65.75 35.28 -1.62
N PRO A 215 -66.74 35.11 -2.54
CA PRO A 215 -67.03 36.14 -3.51
C PRO A 215 -67.59 37.36 -2.76
N ALA A 216 -66.91 38.49 -2.84
CA ALA A 216 -67.38 39.75 -2.31
C ALA A 216 -68.80 40.03 -2.83
N LYS A 217 -69.75 40.24 -1.90
CA LYS A 217 -71.05 40.82 -2.20
C LYS A 217 -70.82 42.20 -2.81
N GLY A 218 -70.99 42.30 -4.12
CA GLY A 218 -71.12 43.59 -4.81
C GLY A 218 -72.39 44.30 -4.37
N ASN A 219 -72.31 45.62 -4.26
CA ASN A 219 -73.45 46.54 -4.17
C ASN A 219 -74.42 46.35 -5.33
#